data_AF-A0A1I4ZNQ6-F1
#
_entry.id   AF-A0A1I4ZNQ6-F1
#
_cell.length_a   1.000
_cell.length_b   1.000
_cell.length_c   1.000
_cell.angle_alpha   90.00
_cell.angle_beta   90.00
_cell.angle_gamma   90.00
#
_symmetry.space_group_name_H-M   'P 1'
#
loop_
_entity.id
_entity.type
_entity.pdbx_description
1 polymer ?
#
loop_
_entity_poly.entity_id
_entity_poly.type
_entity_poly.pdbx_seq_one_letter_code
_entity_poly.pdbx_strand_id
1 'polypeptide(L)' 'MIKNFEKLSIQTQERVKEIHSHQMSAFGSEKPEYQLKEVFKKDNMLCVRFKNGDWYHYSLNDGTWF' A
#
# COMPACT_ATOMS: atom_id res chain seq x y z
N MET A 1 8.27 10.32 3.77
CA MET A 1 8.58 9.76 2.43
C MET A 1 8.43 8.25 2.49
N ILE A 2 7.74 7.64 1.53
CA ILE A 2 7.49 6.19 1.48
C ILE A 2 8.65 5.54 0.71
N LYS A 3 9.38 4.62 1.34
CA LYS A 3 10.55 3.99 0.71
C LYS A 3 10.14 3.23 -0.56
N ASN A 4 10.93 3.41 -1.63
CA ASN A 4 10.73 2.85 -2.98
C ASN A 4 9.45 3.28 -3.73
N PHE A 5 8.60 4.13 -3.14
CA PHE A 5 7.35 4.53 -3.79
C PHE A 5 7.59 5.35 -5.06
N GLU A 6 8.56 6.25 -5.03
CA GLU A 6 8.94 7.11 -6.18
C GLU A 6 9.52 6.33 -7.36
N LYS A 7 9.94 5.06 -7.14
CA LYS A 7 10.44 4.18 -8.21
C LYS A 7 9.31 3.54 -9.01
N LEU A 8 8.07 3.64 -8.54
CA LEU A 8 6.89 3.11 -9.22
C LEU A 8 6.44 4.07 -10.33
N SER A 9 5.79 3.54 -11.37
CA SER A 9 5.14 4.39 -12.36
C SER A 9 4.02 5.22 -11.72
N ILE A 10 3.72 6.40 -12.27
CA ILE A 10 2.67 7.31 -11.76
C ILE A 10 1.34 6.56 -11.60
N GLN A 11 0.94 5.77 -12.60
CA GLN A 11 -0.27 4.96 -12.55
C GLN A 11 -0.25 3.93 -11.40
N THR A 12 0.90 3.31 -11.12
CA THR A 12 1.03 2.38 -9.99
C THR A 12 0.95 3.13 -8.66
N GLN A 13 1.54 4.32 -8.56
CA GLN A 13 1.45 5.16 -7.36
C GLN A 13 0.00 5.56 -7.08
N GLU A 14 -0.76 5.96 -8.09
CA GLU A 14 -2.18 6.28 -7.98
C GLU A 14 -2.98 5.06 -7.51
N ARG A 15 -2.74 3.90 -8.12
CA ARG A 15 -3.42 2.66 -7.75
C ARG A 15 -3.13 2.24 -6.30
N VAL A 16 -1.88 2.37 -5.85
CA VAL A 16 -1.51 2.10 -4.44
C VAL A 16 -2.24 3.05 -3.49
N LYS A 17 -2.31 4.35 -3.82
CA LYS A 17 -3.02 5.34 -3.00
C LYS A 17 -4.50 5.03 -2.91
N GLU A 18 -5.12 4.63 -4.02
CA GLU A 18 -6.52 4.22 -4.07
C GLU A 18 -6.80 2.99 -3.19
N ILE A 19 -6.02 1.91 -3.36
CA ILE A 19 -6.15 0.69 -2.55
C ILE A 19 -5.94 1.01 -1.07
N HIS A 20 -4.94 1.84 -0.76
CA HIS A 20 -4.67 2.25 0.61
C HIS A 20 -5.84 3.02 1.23
N SER A 21 -6.43 3.96 0.48
CA SER A 21 -7.60 4.72 0.92
C SER A 21 -8.80 3.80 1.22
N HIS A 22 -9.06 2.81 0.36
CA HIS A 22 -10.10 1.80 0.59
C HIS A 22 -9.81 0.95 1.83
N GLN A 23 -8.57 0.51 2.01
CA GLN A 23 -8.17 -0.26 3.19
C GLN A 23 -8.34 0.54 4.49
N MET A 24 -7.94 1.82 4.51
CA MET A 24 -8.11 2.68 5.69
C MET A 24 -9.57 2.93 6.01
N SER A 25 -10.41 3.07 4.99
CA SER A 25 -11.86 3.18 5.14
C SER A 25 -12.44 1.90 5.76
N ALA A 26 -11.98 0.72 5.33
CA ALA A 26 -12.40 -0.56 5.89
C ALA A 26 -11.90 -0.79 7.33
N PHE A 27 -10.73 -0.26 7.69
CA PHE A 27 -10.21 -0.31 9.07
C PHE A 27 -10.90 0.69 10.03
N GLY A 28 -11.86 1.48 9.53
CA GLY A 28 -12.69 2.38 10.33
C GLY A 28 -12.06 3.74 10.60
N SER A 29 -10.94 4.09 9.96
CA SER A 29 -10.30 5.41 9.83
C SER A 29 -8.80 5.26 9.58
N GLU A 30 -8.18 6.28 8.98
CA GLU A 30 -6.73 6.34 8.86
C GLU A 30 -6.10 6.54 10.25
N LYS A 31 -5.29 5.57 10.68
CA LYS A 31 -4.54 5.67 11.93
C LYS A 31 -3.05 5.91 11.64
N PRO A 32 -2.33 6.71 12.45
CA PRO A 32 -0.92 7.02 12.21
C PRO A 32 -0.04 5.78 12.04
N GLU A 33 -0.37 4.68 12.73
CA GLU A 33 0.34 3.42 12.69
C GLU A 33 0.17 2.66 11.37
N TYR A 34 -0.91 2.92 10.63
CA TYR A 34 -1.20 2.36 9.31
C TYR A 34 -0.68 3.22 8.14
N GLN A 35 0.03 4.30 8.42
CA GLN A 35 0.67 5.07 7.35
C GLN A 35 1.74 4.23 6.62
N LEU A 36 1.76 4.35 5.29
CA LEU A 36 2.73 3.68 4.43
C LEU A 36 4.18 4.07 4.81
N LYS A 37 5.01 3.07 5.06
CA LYS A 37 6.45 3.20 5.33
C LYS A 37 7.29 2.80 4.13
N GLU A 38 6.93 1.71 3.46
CA GLU A 38 7.70 1.13 2.37
C GLU A 38 6.77 0.44 1.36
N VAL A 39 7.14 0.49 0.09
CA VAL A 39 6.61 -0.42 -0.94
C VAL A 39 7.74 -1.34 -1.41
N PHE A 40 7.43 -2.60 -1.61
CA PHE A 40 8.39 -3.62 -2.03
C PHE A 40 7.71 -4.67 -2.90
N LYS A 41 8.49 -5.51 -3.57
CA LYS A 41 7.98 -6.68 -4.29
C LYS A 41 8.32 -7.94 -3.52
N LYS A 42 7.36 -8.85 -3.43
CA LYS A 42 7.53 -10.20 -2.89
C LYS A 42 6.70 -11.15 -3.73
N ASP A 43 7.30 -12.27 -4.16
CA ASP A 43 6.64 -13.28 -4.99
C ASP A 43 5.97 -12.68 -6.25
N ASN A 44 6.66 -11.72 -6.88
CA ASN A 44 6.19 -10.94 -8.03
C ASN A 44 4.94 -10.08 -7.79
N MET A 45 4.50 -9.93 -6.54
CA MET A 45 3.38 -9.07 -6.15
C MET A 45 3.86 -7.79 -5.46
N LEU A 46 3.12 -6.69 -5.66
CA LEU A 46 3.38 -5.44 -4.96
C LEU A 46 2.90 -5.58 -3.50
N CYS A 47 3.76 -5.20 -2.57
CA CYS A 47 3.47 -5.24 -1.14
C CYS A 47 3.72 -3.87 -0.53
N VAL A 48 2.91 -3.51 0.46
CA VAL A 48 3.13 -2.32 1.28
C VAL A 48 3.45 -2.71 2.70
N ARG A 49 4.31 -1.94 3.37
CA ARG A 49 4.57 -2.05 4.81
C ARG A 49 4.14 -0.77 5.49
N PHE A 50 3.44 -0.90 6.60
CA PHE A 50 3.01 0.22 7.44
C PHE A 50 4.03 0.54 8.54
N LYS A 51 3.82 1.66 9.24
CA LYS A 51 4.70 2.08 10.34
C LYS A 51 4.69 1.09 11.51
N ASN A 52 3.55 0.44 11.79
CA ASN A 52 3.43 -0.58 12.84
C ASN A 52 4.17 -1.89 12.52
N GLY A 53 4.64 -2.08 11.29
CA GLY A 53 5.37 -3.27 10.85
C GLY A 53 4.52 -4.26 10.05
N ASP A 54 3.18 -4.14 10.10
CA ASP A 54 2.27 -4.91 9.28
C ASP A 54 2.54 -4.65 7.80
N TRP A 55 2.22 -5.65 6.99
CA TRP A 55 2.37 -5.55 5.55
C TRP A 55 1.29 -6.37 4.86
N TYR A 56 0.93 -5.92 3.66
CA TYR A 56 -0.13 -6.52 2.85
C TYR A 56 0.30 -6.57 1.38
N HIS A 57 -0.16 -7.57 0.66
CA HIS A 57 -0.15 -7.60 -0.79
C HIS A 57 -1.23 -6.67 -1.33
N TYR A 58 -0.89 -5.84 -2.32
CA TYR A 58 -1.86 -5.01 -3.04
C TYR A 58 -2.06 -5.59 -4.43
N SER A 59 -3.26 -6.12 -4.70
CA SER A 59 -3.67 -6.55 -6.05
C SER A 59 -3.98 -5.31 -6.88
N LEU A 60 -3.05 -4.92 -7.75
CA LEU A 60 -3.25 -3.76 -8.63
C LEU A 60 -4.39 -3.95 -9.63
N ASN A 61 -4.64 -5.20 -10.03
CA ASN A 61 -5.70 -5.55 -10.97
C ASN A 61 -7.08 -5.32 -10.33
N ASP A 62 -7.28 -5.91 -9.14
CA ASP A 62 -8.61 -5.98 -8.53
C ASP A 62 -8.86 -4.85 -7.53
N GLY A 63 -7.81 -4.14 -7.11
CA GLY A 63 -7.90 -3.04 -6.15
C GLY A 63 -8.08 -3.50 -4.71
N THR A 64 -7.68 -4.75 -4.41
CA THR A 64 -7.85 -5.40 -3.11
C THR A 64 -6.52 -5.57 -2.39
N TRP A 65 -6.58 -5.90 -1.09
CA TRP A 65 -5.42 -6.22 -0.27
C TRP A 65 -5.59 -7.55 0.48
N PHE A 66 -4.50 -8.26 0.78
CA PHE A 66 -4.49 -9.49 1.57
C PHE A 66 -3.12 -9.79 2.20
#